data_AF-D4ZBE6-F1
#
_entry.id   AF-D4ZBE6-F1
#
_cell.length_a   1.000
_cell.length_b   1.000
_cell.length_c   1.000
_cell.angle_alpha   90.00
_cell.angle_beta   90.00
_cell.angle_gamma   90.00
#
_symmetry.space_group_name_H-M   'P 1'
#
loop_
_entity.id
_entity.type
_entity.pdbx_description
1 polymer ?
#
loop_
_entity_poly.entity_id
_entity_poly.type
_entity_poly.pdbx_seq_one_letter_code
_entity_poly.pdbx_strand_id
1 'polypeptide(L)'
;MIKLHGLSDAEYIRLRYEFIKLFEGSTTKVYDDGIGLPTIGIGFNLQLEENLEALLKEGFGVNSINMGAALIEMNQAISDIETYVQIAKANGTYTASSSTIEMRKILTDHWRTFKSDPNAEFTLTDTLNGATVDDKIANVFDIILNATGANPGYETIISQKMANVGVNKRRDSHIFCALTHPLLTFKLPQLRFVQDNDYDFSSTNPYRCRIDSVLPHNKSLC
;
A
#
# COMPACT_ATOMS: atom_id res chain seq x y z
N MET A 1 23.10 -9.23 -5.83
CA MET A 1 22.13 -10.19 -5.26
C MET A 1 21.90 -9.82 -3.80
N ILE A 2 20.72 -9.35 -3.44
CA ILE A 2 20.37 -9.03 -2.05
C ILE A 2 19.92 -10.34 -1.38
N LYS A 3 20.56 -10.71 -0.27
CA LYS A 3 20.16 -11.89 0.52
C LYS A 3 19.12 -11.45 1.56
N LEU A 4 17.84 -11.73 1.31
CA LEU A 4 16.74 -11.32 2.19
C LEU A 4 16.85 -11.91 3.62
N HIS A 5 17.42 -13.12 3.76
CA HIS A 5 17.56 -13.80 5.05
C HIS A 5 18.56 -13.14 6.02
N GLY A 6 19.41 -12.23 5.53
CA GLY A 6 20.43 -11.53 6.34
C GLY A 6 20.00 -10.14 6.86
N LEU A 7 18.81 -9.68 6.50
CA LEU A 7 18.32 -8.35 6.87
C LEU A 7 17.71 -8.38 8.28
N SER A 8 17.86 -7.30 9.03
CA SER A 8 16.98 -7.00 10.17
C SER A 8 15.54 -6.73 9.69
N ASP A 9 14.56 -6.81 10.59
CA ASP A 9 13.15 -6.57 10.24
C ASP A 9 12.94 -5.15 9.71
N ALA A 10 13.62 -4.15 10.29
CA ALA A 10 13.58 -2.76 9.83
C ALA A 10 14.17 -2.60 8.42
N GLU A 11 15.30 -3.24 8.12
CA GLU A 11 15.90 -3.21 6.77
C GLU A 11 15.01 -3.90 5.74
N TYR A 12 14.37 -5.01 6.11
CA TYR A 12 13.41 -5.70 5.25
C TYR A 12 12.19 -4.82 4.95
N ILE A 13 11.57 -4.20 5.97
CA ILE A 13 10.42 -3.31 5.79
C ILE A 13 10.79 -2.12 4.90
N ARG A 14 11.96 -1.51 5.12
CA ARG A 14 12.46 -0.43 4.28
C ARG A 14 12.66 -0.88 2.84
N LEU A 15 13.30 -2.02 2.60
CA LEU A 15 13.49 -2.54 1.24
C LEU A 15 12.15 -2.87 0.56
N ARG A 16 11.17 -3.38 1.31
CA ARG A 16 9.82 -3.64 0.82
C ARG A 16 9.10 -2.34 0.44
N TYR A 17 9.20 -1.31 1.29
CA TYR A 17 8.68 0.03 1.01
C TYR A 17 9.26 0.59 -0.30
N GLU A 18 10.59 0.62 -0.43
CA GLU A 18 11.27 1.11 -1.64
C GLU A 18 10.90 0.30 -2.89
N PHE A 19 10.76 -1.03 -2.74
CA PHE A 19 10.34 -1.89 -3.83
C PHE A 19 8.91 -1.58 -4.29
N ILE A 20 7.94 -1.48 -3.38
CA ILE A 20 6.54 -1.17 -3.75
C ILE A 20 6.44 0.21 -4.37
N LYS A 21 7.08 1.22 -3.75
CA LYS A 21 7.14 2.60 -4.26
C LYS A 21 7.71 2.67 -5.67
N LEU A 22 8.68 1.83 -6.02
CA LEU A 22 9.24 1.78 -7.38
C LEU A 22 8.20 1.36 -8.43
N PHE A 23 7.27 0.46 -8.09
CA PHE A 23 6.27 -0.07 -9.03
C PHE A 23 4.95 0.71 -9.02
N GLU A 24 4.49 1.14 -7.85
CA GLU A 24 3.22 1.85 -7.70
C GLU A 24 3.37 3.37 -7.85
N GLY A 25 4.61 3.88 -7.75
CA GLY A 25 4.85 5.29 -7.54
C GLY A 25 4.42 5.71 -6.13
N SER A 26 4.40 7.01 -5.88
CA SER A 26 3.84 7.59 -4.65
C SER A 26 3.10 8.88 -4.99
N THR A 27 1.96 9.10 -4.36
CA THR A 27 1.08 10.23 -4.65
C THR A 27 0.75 11.02 -3.38
N THR A 28 0.77 12.34 -3.48
CA THR A 28 0.43 13.23 -2.35
C THR A 28 -1.06 13.54 -2.26
N LYS A 29 -1.81 13.15 -3.29
CA LYS A 29 -3.24 13.43 -3.46
C LYS A 29 -3.99 12.13 -3.69
N VAL A 30 -5.24 12.12 -3.25
CA VAL A 30 -6.13 10.98 -3.44
C VAL A 30 -6.31 10.70 -4.93
N TYR A 31 -6.42 9.43 -5.30
CA TYR A 31 -6.70 8.96 -6.65
C TYR A 31 -7.62 7.74 -6.61
N ASP A 32 -8.25 7.47 -7.74
CA ASP A 32 -8.99 6.23 -7.98
C ASP A 32 -8.01 5.11 -8.36
N ASP A 33 -8.01 4.01 -7.62
CA ASP A 33 -7.13 2.85 -7.85
C ASP A 33 -7.43 2.04 -9.13
N GLY A 34 -8.41 2.48 -9.92
CA GLY A 34 -8.86 1.86 -11.16
C GLY A 34 -10.14 1.04 -10.99
N ILE A 35 -10.54 0.71 -9.75
CA ILE A 35 -11.80 0.02 -9.47
C ILE A 35 -12.79 0.89 -8.67
N GLY A 36 -12.47 2.16 -8.43
CA GLY A 36 -13.36 3.11 -7.78
C GLY A 36 -13.10 3.29 -6.31
N LEU A 37 -11.93 2.89 -5.79
CA LEU A 37 -11.59 3.05 -4.38
C LEU A 37 -10.70 4.27 -4.17
N PRO A 38 -11.02 5.14 -3.19
CA PRO A 38 -10.20 6.29 -2.85
C PRO A 38 -8.88 5.83 -2.23
N THR A 39 -7.77 6.17 -2.87
CA THR A 39 -6.42 5.71 -2.51
C THR A 39 -5.42 6.86 -2.49
N ILE A 40 -4.38 6.81 -1.64
CA ILE A 40 -3.33 7.84 -1.55
C ILE A 40 -1.97 7.22 -1.23
N GLY A 41 -0.88 7.96 -1.43
CA GLY A 41 0.46 7.49 -1.10
C GLY A 41 0.88 6.37 -2.03
N ILE A 42 1.23 5.23 -1.44
CA ILE A 42 1.64 4.00 -2.13
C ILE A 42 0.56 2.91 -2.00
N GLY A 43 -0.63 3.17 -2.54
CA GLY A 43 -1.72 2.19 -2.51
C GLY A 43 -2.51 2.12 -1.20
N PHE A 44 -2.49 3.18 -0.36
CA PHE A 44 -3.28 3.19 0.87
C PHE A 44 -4.77 3.37 0.56
N ASN A 45 -5.52 2.26 0.52
CA ASN A 45 -6.97 2.28 0.39
C ASN A 45 -7.59 2.95 1.63
N LEU A 46 -8.32 4.05 1.43
CA LEU A 46 -8.90 4.86 2.50
C LEU A 46 -10.17 4.26 3.11
N GLN A 47 -10.81 3.27 2.47
CA GLN A 47 -11.94 2.54 3.07
C GLN A 47 -11.54 1.66 4.24
N LEU A 48 -10.25 1.31 4.33
CA LEU A 48 -9.72 0.57 5.46
C LEU A 48 -9.45 1.55 6.60
N GLU A 49 -10.19 1.41 7.69
CA GLU A 49 -10.13 2.32 8.83
C GLU A 49 -8.70 2.44 9.39
N GLU A 50 -7.96 1.33 9.44
CA GLU A 50 -6.56 1.32 9.88
C GLU A 50 -5.63 2.16 8.98
N ASN A 51 -5.87 2.16 7.66
CA ASN A 51 -5.09 2.98 6.73
C ASN A 51 -5.44 4.45 6.91
N LEU A 52 -6.74 4.74 7.04
CA LEU A 52 -7.24 6.10 7.23
C LEU A 52 -6.74 6.70 8.54
N GLU A 53 -6.82 5.95 9.65
CA GLU A 53 -6.32 6.39 10.96
C GLU A 53 -4.82 6.65 10.91
N ALA A 54 -4.03 5.72 10.36
CA ALA A 54 -2.59 5.88 10.21
C ALA A 54 -2.24 7.12 9.36
N LEU A 55 -2.94 7.33 8.25
CA LEU A 55 -2.77 8.48 7.38
C LEU A 55 -3.12 9.80 8.08
N LEU A 56 -4.25 9.85 8.78
CA LEU A 56 -4.67 11.05 9.50
C LEU A 56 -3.66 11.42 10.58
N LYS A 57 -3.15 10.41 11.29
CA LYS A 57 -2.17 10.59 12.36
C LYS A 57 -0.81 11.03 11.82
N GLU A 58 -0.19 10.23 10.96
CA GLU A 58 1.21 10.44 10.54
C GLU A 58 1.32 11.34 9.30
N GLY A 59 0.36 11.29 8.40
CA GLY A 59 0.33 12.10 7.18
C GLY A 59 -0.16 13.53 7.41
N PHE A 60 -1.30 13.65 8.10
CA PHE A 60 -1.99 14.93 8.32
C PHE A 60 -1.80 15.51 9.72
N GLY A 61 -1.12 14.81 10.63
CA GLY A 61 -0.81 15.32 11.96
C GLY A 61 -2.02 15.46 12.88
N VAL A 62 -3.07 14.66 12.66
CA VAL A 62 -4.24 14.63 13.54
C VAL A 62 -3.85 13.99 14.86
N ASN A 63 -3.99 14.73 15.95
CA ASN A 63 -3.69 14.24 17.29
C ASN A 63 -4.80 13.29 17.82
N SER A 64 -4.49 12.54 18.88
CA SER A 64 -5.41 11.56 19.47
C SER A 64 -6.71 12.17 20.00
N ILE A 65 -6.68 13.43 20.44
CA ILE A 65 -7.87 14.14 20.96
C ILE A 65 -8.89 14.35 19.84
N ASN A 66 -8.43 14.70 18.63
CA ASN A 66 -9.29 15.01 17.49
C ASN A 66 -9.53 13.81 16.57
N MET A 67 -8.89 12.66 16.83
CA MET A 67 -8.93 11.50 15.94
C MET A 67 -10.35 10.98 15.71
N GLY A 68 -11.17 10.86 16.76
CA GLY A 68 -12.54 10.37 16.62
C GLY A 68 -13.40 11.27 15.72
N ALA A 69 -13.29 12.60 15.86
CA ALA A 69 -14.00 13.54 15.00
C ALA A 69 -13.48 13.52 13.56
N ALA A 70 -12.16 13.39 13.37
CA ALA A 70 -11.55 13.26 12.05
C ALA A 70 -12.02 12.00 11.33
N LEU A 71 -12.05 10.85 12.03
CA LEU A 71 -12.51 9.58 11.47
C LEU A 71 -13.99 9.63 11.08
N ILE A 72 -14.85 10.22 11.92
CA ILE A 72 -16.27 10.39 11.58
C ILE A 72 -16.43 11.19 10.28
N GLU A 73 -15.76 12.35 10.19
CA GLU A 73 -15.87 13.21 9.02
C GLU A 73 -15.32 12.54 7.76
N MET A 74 -14.17 11.88 7.86
CA MET A 74 -13.54 11.23 6.70
C MET A 74 -14.28 9.97 6.26
N ASN A 75 -14.86 9.20 7.20
CA ASN A 75 -15.73 8.07 6.85
C ASN A 75 -16.98 8.53 6.12
N GLN A 76 -17.55 9.69 6.49
CA GLN A 76 -18.64 10.28 5.72
C GLN A 76 -18.19 10.65 4.30
N ALA A 77 -17.02 11.27 4.16
CA ALA A 77 -16.44 11.59 2.85
C ALA A 77 -16.26 10.34 1.97
N ILE A 78 -15.80 9.23 2.56
CA ILE A 78 -15.65 7.95 1.86
C ILE A 78 -17.01 7.39 1.43
N SER A 79 -18.04 7.48 2.29
CA SER A 79 -19.40 7.06 1.94
C SER A 79 -20.00 7.88 0.78
N ASP A 80 -19.74 9.18 0.77
CA ASP A 80 -20.18 10.08 -0.31
C ASP A 80 -19.45 9.76 -1.62
N ILE A 81 -18.16 9.43 -1.56
CA ILE A 81 -17.38 8.92 -2.69
C ILE A 81 -17.98 7.62 -3.23
N GLU A 82 -18.26 6.65 -2.36
CA GLU A 82 -18.86 5.37 -2.77
C GLU A 82 -20.18 5.59 -3.49
N THR A 83 -21.03 6.45 -2.94
CA THR A 83 -22.32 6.83 -3.55
C THR A 83 -22.11 7.43 -4.93
N TYR A 84 -21.19 8.39 -5.07
CA TYR A 84 -20.85 8.99 -6.36
C TYR A 84 -20.37 7.94 -7.37
N VAL A 85 -19.42 7.08 -6.99
CA VAL A 85 -18.85 6.05 -7.86
C VAL A 85 -19.92 5.07 -8.33
N GLN A 86 -20.80 4.64 -7.43
CA GLN A 86 -21.91 3.74 -7.77
C GLN A 86 -22.86 4.37 -8.80
N ILE A 87 -23.25 5.63 -8.59
CA ILE A 87 -24.09 6.37 -9.53
C ILE A 87 -23.40 6.53 -10.90
N ALA A 88 -22.11 6.90 -10.90
CA ALA A 88 -21.34 7.08 -12.13
C ALA A 88 -21.22 5.76 -12.92
N LYS A 89 -21.01 4.63 -12.22
CA LYS A 89 -20.97 3.30 -12.84
C LYS A 89 -22.34 2.91 -13.41
N ALA A 90 -23.41 3.12 -12.64
CA ALA A 90 -24.79 2.83 -13.09
C ALA A 90 -25.19 3.65 -14.32
N ASN A 91 -24.72 4.89 -14.42
CA ASN A 91 -25.00 5.78 -15.54
C ASN A 91 -24.03 5.60 -16.73
N GLY A 92 -23.02 4.73 -16.63
CA GLY A 92 -22.00 4.54 -17.67
C GLY A 92 -21.08 5.76 -17.88
N THR A 93 -20.99 6.67 -16.91
CA THR A 93 -20.15 7.88 -16.95
C THR A 93 -18.85 7.73 -16.16
N TYR A 94 -18.66 6.60 -15.50
CA TYR A 94 -17.47 6.31 -14.73
C TYR A 94 -16.21 6.23 -15.60
N THR A 95 -15.20 7.02 -15.23
CA THR A 95 -13.81 6.84 -15.65
C THR A 95 -12.91 7.07 -14.44
N ALA A 96 -11.76 6.40 -14.36
CA ALA A 96 -10.83 6.59 -13.25
C ALA A 96 -10.36 8.06 -13.13
N SER A 97 -10.21 8.76 -14.25
CA SER A 97 -9.82 10.18 -14.27
C SER A 97 -10.90 11.10 -13.71
N SER A 98 -12.16 10.94 -14.13
CA SER A 98 -13.26 11.76 -13.60
C SER A 98 -13.54 11.46 -12.14
N SER A 99 -13.47 10.17 -11.76
CA SER A 99 -13.63 9.71 -10.39
C SER A 99 -12.55 10.26 -9.47
N THR A 100 -11.28 10.25 -9.89
CA THR A 100 -10.17 10.87 -9.16
C THR A 100 -10.42 12.35 -8.87
N ILE A 101 -10.97 13.10 -9.83
CA ILE A 101 -11.27 14.53 -9.65
C ILE A 101 -12.34 14.72 -8.58
N GLU A 102 -13.44 13.96 -8.65
CA GLU A 102 -14.54 14.10 -7.70
C GLU A 102 -14.16 13.59 -6.30
N MET A 103 -13.42 12.48 -6.20
CA MET A 103 -12.89 11.98 -4.93
C MET A 103 -12.06 13.03 -4.19
N ARG A 104 -11.16 13.72 -4.91
CA ARG A 104 -10.34 14.80 -4.34
C ARG A 104 -11.20 15.95 -3.84
N LYS A 105 -12.24 16.30 -4.59
CA LYS A 105 -13.17 17.37 -4.22
C LYS A 105 -13.93 17.01 -2.95
N ILE A 106 -14.59 15.84 -2.92
CA ILE A 106 -15.37 15.38 -1.76
C ILE A 106 -14.48 15.33 -0.50
N LEU A 107 -13.33 14.65 -0.57
CA LEU A 107 -12.43 14.57 0.59
C LEU A 107 -11.92 15.93 1.05
N THR A 108 -11.62 16.84 0.12
CA THR A 108 -11.18 18.19 0.47
C THR A 108 -12.29 19.01 1.13
N ASP A 109 -13.54 18.90 0.66
CA ASP A 109 -14.66 19.64 1.25
C ASP A 109 -14.97 19.16 2.68
N HIS A 110 -14.93 17.85 2.92
CA HIS A 110 -15.01 17.29 4.27
C HIS A 110 -13.80 17.67 5.13
N TRP A 111 -12.59 17.71 4.56
CA TRP A 111 -11.39 18.11 5.29
C TRP A 111 -11.46 19.57 5.74
N ARG A 112 -11.93 20.47 4.88
CA ARG A 112 -12.18 21.88 5.23
C ARG A 112 -13.19 22.01 6.35
N THR A 113 -14.25 21.19 6.33
CA THR A 113 -15.26 21.14 7.39
C THR A 113 -14.64 20.73 8.72
N PHE A 114 -13.90 19.61 8.76
CA PHE A 114 -13.19 19.15 9.96
C PHE A 114 -12.20 20.20 10.48
N LYS A 115 -11.39 20.79 9.58
CA LYS A 115 -10.38 21.78 9.95
C LYS A 115 -10.97 23.14 10.32
N SER A 116 -12.24 23.38 9.98
CA SER A 116 -12.86 24.71 10.05
C SER A 116 -12.02 25.77 9.31
N ASP A 117 -11.44 25.39 8.17
CA ASP A 117 -10.56 26.23 7.36
C ASP A 117 -10.93 26.07 5.87
N PRO A 118 -11.44 27.11 5.19
CA PRO A 118 -11.84 27.02 3.79
C PRO A 118 -10.67 26.83 2.82
N ASN A 119 -9.43 27.08 3.26
CA ASN A 119 -8.23 26.91 2.45
C ASN A 119 -7.50 25.60 2.73
N ALA A 120 -8.00 24.78 3.65
CA ALA A 120 -7.42 23.47 3.91
C ALA A 120 -7.56 22.58 2.68
N GLU A 121 -6.50 21.85 2.37
CA GLU A 121 -6.45 20.89 1.26
C GLU A 121 -6.16 19.50 1.81
N PHE A 122 -6.88 18.49 1.30
CA PHE A 122 -6.58 17.09 1.62
C PHE A 122 -5.43 16.60 0.73
N THR A 123 -4.25 17.18 0.95
CA THR A 123 -3.01 16.86 0.23
C THR A 123 -1.87 16.72 1.23
N LEU A 124 -1.07 15.66 1.10
CA LEU A 124 0.15 15.50 1.88
C LEU A 124 1.15 16.58 1.50
N THR A 125 1.62 17.30 2.51
CA THR A 125 2.58 18.40 2.39
C THR A 125 3.70 18.24 3.39
N ASP A 126 4.88 18.78 3.07
CA ASP A 126 5.98 18.86 4.01
C ASP A 126 5.61 19.75 5.20
N THR A 127 6.10 19.42 6.38
CA THR A 127 6.02 20.34 7.53
C THR A 127 7.24 21.23 7.60
N LEU A 128 7.04 22.51 7.94
CA LEU A 128 8.12 23.43 8.25
C LEU A 128 8.89 22.85 9.46
N ASN A 129 10.11 22.35 9.24
CA ASN A 129 11.05 21.82 10.24
C ASN A 129 10.84 20.38 10.76
N GLY A 130 10.41 19.39 9.97
CA GLY A 130 10.63 18.02 10.52
C GLY A 130 10.26 16.78 9.73
N ALA A 131 9.23 16.78 8.89
CA ALA A 131 8.85 15.56 8.18
C ALA A 131 8.60 15.86 6.71
N THR A 132 9.34 15.19 5.83
CA THR A 132 9.05 15.22 4.41
C THR A 132 7.78 14.39 4.14
N VAL A 133 7.12 14.63 3.01
CA VAL A 133 6.02 13.77 2.53
C VAL A 133 6.47 12.31 2.46
N ASP A 134 7.71 12.06 2.06
CA ASP A 134 8.23 10.70 1.94
C ASP A 134 8.32 10.00 3.29
N ASP A 135 8.85 10.70 4.30
CA ASP A 135 8.92 10.20 5.68
C ASP A 135 7.52 9.89 6.23
N LYS A 136 6.57 10.78 5.96
CA LYS A 136 5.17 10.58 6.36
C LYS A 136 4.57 9.32 5.73
N ILE A 137 4.75 9.14 4.43
CA ILE A 137 4.23 7.96 3.71
C ILE A 137 4.93 6.68 4.20
N ALA A 138 6.24 6.73 4.44
CA ALA A 138 6.99 5.62 5.02
C ALA A 138 6.49 5.25 6.43
N ASN A 139 6.20 6.24 7.27
CA ASN A 139 5.65 6.01 8.61
C ASN A 139 4.24 5.41 8.56
N VAL A 140 3.37 5.89 7.67
CA VAL A 140 2.04 5.29 7.45
C VAL A 140 2.19 3.82 7.02
N PHE A 141 3.09 3.55 6.07
CA PHE A 141 3.37 2.19 5.61
C PHE A 141 3.86 1.27 6.74
N ASP A 142 4.77 1.76 7.58
CA ASP A 142 5.30 1.02 8.72
C ASP A 142 4.19 0.65 9.73
N ILE A 143 3.31 1.60 10.05
CA ILE A 143 2.15 1.36 10.92
C ILE A 143 1.24 0.27 10.33
N ILE A 144 0.90 0.36 9.04
CA ILE A 144 0.00 -0.61 8.39
C ILE A 144 0.63 -2.02 8.38
N LEU A 145 1.94 -2.14 8.12
CA LEU A 145 2.62 -3.43 8.14
C LEU A 145 2.76 -4.01 9.54
N ASN A 146 3.10 -3.16 10.51
CA ASN A 146 3.47 -3.57 11.87
C ASN A 146 2.34 -3.43 12.88
N ALA A 147 1.12 -3.07 12.48
CA ALA A 147 0.00 -2.93 13.41
C ALA A 147 -0.10 -4.16 14.34
N THR A 148 -0.33 -3.91 15.62
CA THR A 148 -0.41 -4.96 16.64
C THR A 148 -1.72 -4.83 17.40
N GLY A 149 -2.15 -5.90 18.08
CA GLY A 149 -3.39 -5.91 18.85
C GLY A 149 -4.58 -6.43 18.04
N ALA A 150 -5.74 -5.79 18.19
CA ALA A 150 -7.01 -6.27 17.63
C ALA A 150 -7.03 -6.29 16.09
N ASN A 151 -6.29 -5.38 15.45
CA ASN A 151 -6.10 -5.33 14.00
C ASN A 151 -4.62 -5.62 13.70
N PRO A 152 -4.21 -6.90 13.63
CA PRO A 152 -2.85 -7.26 13.32
C PRO A 152 -2.50 -6.77 11.91
N GLY A 153 -1.37 -6.09 11.79
CA GLY A 153 -0.84 -5.58 10.53
C GLY A 153 -0.55 -6.71 9.55
N TYR A 154 -0.37 -6.33 8.29
CA TYR A 154 -0.27 -7.26 7.19
C TYR A 154 0.81 -8.34 7.39
N GLU A 155 1.97 -7.98 7.96
CA GLU A 155 3.05 -8.92 8.25
C GLU A 155 2.68 -9.93 9.33
N THR A 156 1.93 -9.50 10.34
CA THR A 156 1.43 -10.38 11.41
C THR A 156 0.42 -11.37 10.84
N ILE A 157 -0.52 -10.92 10.01
CA ILE A 157 -1.51 -11.78 9.34
C ILE A 157 -0.81 -12.81 8.45
N ILE A 158 0.12 -12.39 7.60
CA ILE A 158 0.88 -13.32 6.76
C ILE A 158 1.65 -14.32 7.62
N SER A 159 2.33 -13.86 8.66
CA SER A 159 3.09 -14.74 9.56
C SER A 159 2.23 -15.83 10.17
N GLN A 160 1.02 -15.47 10.62
CA GLN A 160 0.06 -16.43 11.17
C GLN A 160 -0.38 -17.44 10.10
N LYS A 161 -0.74 -16.97 8.90
CA LYS A 161 -1.11 -17.85 7.77
C LYS A 161 0.03 -18.80 7.39
N MET A 162 1.26 -18.30 7.37
CA MET A 162 2.46 -19.08 7.04
C MET A 162 2.80 -20.11 8.12
N ALA A 163 2.67 -19.73 9.40
CA ALA A 163 2.86 -20.65 10.53
C ALA A 163 1.86 -21.81 10.47
N ASN A 164 0.61 -21.54 10.08
CA ASN A 164 -0.43 -22.56 9.91
C ASN A 164 -0.10 -23.60 8.81
N VAL A 165 0.80 -23.27 7.87
CA VAL A 165 1.31 -24.20 6.85
C VAL A 165 2.75 -24.68 7.15
N GLY A 166 3.20 -24.54 8.39
CA GLY A 166 4.50 -25.03 8.86
C GLY A 166 5.70 -24.12 8.56
N VAL A 167 5.47 -22.91 8.07
CA VAL A 167 6.53 -21.93 7.78
C VAL A 167 6.66 -20.96 8.95
N ASN A 168 7.63 -21.21 9.81
CA ASN A 168 7.78 -20.55 11.10
C ASN A 168 8.68 -19.29 11.09
N LYS A 169 9.27 -18.94 9.94
CA LYS A 169 10.11 -17.74 9.80
C LYS A 169 9.61 -16.90 8.63
N ARG A 170 9.31 -15.62 8.92
CA ARG A 170 8.88 -14.60 7.94
C ARG A 170 9.80 -14.51 6.72
N ARG A 171 11.09 -14.74 6.90
CA ARG A 171 12.12 -14.59 5.85
C ARG A 171 12.21 -15.83 4.95
N ASP A 172 11.58 -16.94 5.34
CA ASP A 172 11.58 -18.21 4.59
C ASP A 172 10.30 -18.37 3.74
N SER A 173 9.30 -17.47 3.92
CA SER A 173 7.98 -17.54 3.28
C SER A 173 7.87 -16.89 1.90
N HIS A 174 8.89 -16.16 1.44
CA HIS A 174 8.86 -15.47 0.14
C HIS A 174 8.97 -16.40 -1.08
N ILE A 175 9.20 -17.70 -0.86
CA ILE A 175 9.02 -18.71 -1.89
C ILE A 175 7.52 -19.01 -2.14
N PHE A 176 6.61 -18.60 -1.23
CA PHE A 176 5.20 -18.98 -1.29
C PHE A 176 4.20 -17.83 -1.52
N CYS A 177 4.46 -16.61 -1.03
CA CYS A 177 3.39 -15.59 -0.92
C CYS A 177 3.14 -14.73 -2.18
N ALA A 178 3.98 -14.81 -3.21
CA ALA A 178 3.74 -14.12 -4.48
C ALA A 178 2.65 -14.77 -5.36
N LEU A 179 2.10 -15.93 -4.96
CA LEU A 179 1.33 -16.79 -5.86
C LEU A 179 -0.18 -16.95 -5.54
N THR A 180 -0.72 -16.43 -4.42
CA THR A 180 -2.08 -16.87 -4.01
C THR A 180 -3.04 -15.83 -3.40
N HIS A 181 -2.70 -14.54 -3.23
CA HIS A 181 -3.66 -13.58 -2.64
C HIS A 181 -4.38 -12.71 -3.70
N PRO A 182 -5.72 -12.76 -3.81
CA PRO A 182 -6.49 -11.96 -4.78
C PRO A 182 -6.50 -10.45 -4.49
N LEU A 183 -6.05 -10.02 -3.31
CA LEU A 183 -5.83 -8.59 -3.00
C LEU A 183 -4.58 -8.00 -3.70
N LEU A 184 -3.78 -8.84 -4.36
CA LEU A 184 -2.55 -8.47 -5.08
C LEU A 184 -2.59 -9.05 -6.50
N THR A 185 -3.74 -8.98 -7.18
CA THR A 185 -3.86 -9.43 -8.58
C THR A 185 -3.11 -8.44 -9.50
N PHE A 186 -1.78 -8.45 -9.42
CA PHE A 186 -0.91 -7.61 -10.21
C PHE A 186 -0.88 -8.08 -11.68
N LYS A 187 -1.00 -7.14 -12.61
CA LYS A 187 -0.40 -7.29 -13.95
C LYS A 187 1.10 -6.99 -13.86
N LEU A 188 1.87 -7.87 -13.25
CA LEU A 188 3.33 -7.80 -13.41
C LEU A 188 3.70 -8.22 -14.85
N PRO A 189 4.61 -7.52 -15.54
CA PRO A 189 5.25 -8.06 -16.73
C PRO A 189 6.05 -9.31 -16.33
N GLN A 190 5.49 -10.48 -16.65
CA GLN A 190 6.10 -11.82 -16.75
C GLN A 190 7.48 -11.97 -16.05
N LEU A 191 7.51 -11.87 -14.72
CA LEU A 191 8.62 -12.41 -13.93
C LEU A 191 8.54 -13.93 -14.00
N ARG A 192 9.41 -14.55 -14.83
CA ARG A 192 9.58 -16.01 -14.80
C ARG A 192 10.50 -16.37 -13.63
N PHE A 193 9.94 -16.98 -12.60
CA PHE A 193 10.71 -17.67 -11.59
C PHE A 193 11.06 -19.06 -12.12
N VAL A 194 12.35 -19.35 -12.28
CA VAL A 194 12.82 -20.68 -12.71
C VAL A 194 12.76 -21.60 -11.51
N GLN A 195 11.98 -22.67 -11.62
CA GLN A 195 12.00 -23.78 -10.68
C GLN A 195 13.21 -24.65 -11.04
N ASP A 196 14.32 -24.50 -10.32
CA ASP A 196 15.46 -25.42 -10.46
C ASP A 196 15.01 -26.78 -9.90
N ASN A 197 14.87 -27.76 -10.80
CA ASN A 197 14.35 -29.11 -10.50
C ASN A 197 15.37 -30.05 -9.83
N ASP A 198 16.51 -29.55 -9.37
CA ASP A 198 17.52 -30.35 -8.67
C ASP A 198 17.57 -29.97 -7.19
N TYR A 199 16.65 -30.53 -6.40
CA TYR A 199 16.61 -30.34 -4.94
C TYR A 199 17.02 -31.60 -4.19
N ASP A 200 18.19 -31.52 -3.54
CA ASP A 200 18.63 -32.44 -2.50
C ASP A 200 18.14 -31.93 -1.13
N PHE A 201 17.27 -32.71 -0.49
CA PHE A 201 16.66 -32.41 0.81
C PHE A 201 17.63 -32.50 2.01
N SER A 202 18.91 -32.79 1.79
CA SER A 202 19.88 -33.03 2.88
C SER A 202 20.77 -31.84 3.26
N SER A 203 20.74 -30.72 2.51
CA SER A 203 21.62 -29.57 2.82
C SER A 203 20.99 -28.55 3.78
N THR A 204 21.78 -28.09 4.75
CA THR A 204 21.37 -27.17 5.84
C THR A 204 21.06 -25.73 5.40
N ASN A 205 20.85 -25.47 4.10
CA ASN A 205 20.48 -24.16 3.61
C ASN A 205 19.69 -24.27 2.28
N PRO A 206 18.35 -24.41 2.32
CA PRO A 206 17.62 -24.94 1.17
C PRO A 206 17.31 -23.93 0.07
N TYR A 207 17.59 -22.63 0.19
CA TYR A 207 16.94 -21.65 -0.68
C TYR A 207 17.90 -20.65 -1.34
N ARG A 208 18.08 -20.77 -2.67
CA ARG A 208 18.67 -19.73 -3.52
C ARG A 208 17.57 -19.07 -4.35
N CYS A 209 17.36 -17.77 -4.14
CA CYS A 209 16.52 -16.95 -5.02
C CYS A 209 17.41 -16.35 -6.12
N ARG A 210 17.09 -16.62 -7.39
CA ARG A 210 17.74 -16.02 -8.56
C ARG A 210 16.73 -15.11 -9.26
N ILE A 211 17.05 -13.82 -9.34
CA ILE A 211 16.31 -12.85 -10.15
C ILE A 211 17.05 -12.74 -11.48
N ASP A 212 16.52 -13.34 -12.54
CA ASP A 212 17.03 -13.13 -13.89
C ASP A 212 16.33 -11.92 -14.50
N SER A 213 17.10 -10.87 -14.83
CA SER A 213 16.61 -9.76 -15.62
C SER A 213 16.39 -10.25 -17.05
N VAL A 214 15.14 -10.41 -17.48
CA VAL A 214 14.84 -10.57 -18.91
C VAL A 214 14.89 -9.18 -19.53
N LEU A 215 16.06 -8.77 -20.00
CA LEU A 215 16.15 -7.65 -20.94
C LEU A 215 15.37 -8.04 -22.19
N PRO A 216 14.49 -7.19 -22.73
CA PRO A 216 13.94 -7.42 -24.05
C PRO A 216 15.10 -7.41 -25.04
N HIS A 217 15.34 -8.54 -25.70
CA HIS A 217 16.24 -8.58 -26.84
C HIS A 217 15.71 -7.61 -27.89
N ASN A 218 16.35 -6.46 -28.01
CA ASN A 218 16.40 -5.71 -29.26
C ASN A 218 17.00 -6.64 -30.31
N LYS A 219 16.14 -7.30 -31.10
CA LYS A 219 16.54 -7.75 -32.42
C LYS A 219 16.49 -6.53 -33.33
N SER A 220 17.65 -5.90 -33.48
CA SER A 220 17.94 -5.16 -34.70
C SER A 220 17.95 -6.13 -35.87
N LEU A 221 17.17 -5.86 -36.92
CA LEU A 221 17.46 -6.15 -38.33
C LEU A 221 16.67 -5.07 -39.08
N CYS A 222 17.31 -4.16 -39.82
CA CYS A 222 17.61 -4.31 -41.24
C CYS A 222 16.40 -4.87 -42.01
#